data_AF-A0A8H7KU27-F1
#
_entry.id   AF-A0A8H7KU27-F1
#
_cell.length_a   1.000
_cell.length_b   1.000
_cell.length_c   1.000
_cell.angle_alpha   90.00
_cell.angle_beta   90.00
_cell.angle_gamma   90.00
#
_symmetry.space_group_name_H-M   'P 1'
#
loop_
_entity.id
_entity.type
_entity.pdbx_description
1 polymer ?
#
loop_
_entity_poly.entity_id
_entity_poly.type
_entity_poly.pdbx_seq_one_letter_code
_entity_poly.pdbx_strand_id
1 'polypeptide(L)'
;MTMANGGQTNPPLFRAAITNSAFFPSQYPGDGIIPTTIYNQVTNGTGCANAADTFRCLQGLPAATLGAVNTELVNSGFFGTFTFVPVIDGTLIVERPTVTLQKGKHNGNVLLSVTNTFEGAIFVDSNPEVANITQYAQELFPLTTPAQQIAVAAEYAKYNATLTTTQAQAIAIMGEGNHLQDIPYYFFSEGPAFNNSAFIASFSSGFLDFAMSLNPNVHTNPKGITPNWAQWSPHGHTEMLFNETIAGEPDIRAVQTDAELLARCA
;
A
#
# COMPACT_ATOMS: atom_id res chain seq x y z
N MET A 1 8.08 -7.58 -5.78
CA MET A 1 8.33 -8.30 -7.06
C MET A 1 8.96 -7.42 -8.13
N THR A 2 8.41 -6.24 -8.45
CA THR A 2 9.05 -5.26 -9.36
C THR A 2 10.48 -4.91 -8.93
N MET A 3 10.74 -4.87 -7.63
CA MET A 3 12.08 -4.56 -7.09
C MET A 3 12.91 -5.78 -6.69
N ALA A 4 12.41 -7.00 -6.92
CA ALA A 4 13.09 -8.22 -6.51
C ALA A 4 14.46 -8.37 -7.18
N ASN A 5 15.42 -8.95 -6.46
CA ASN A 5 16.79 -9.15 -6.93
C ASN A 5 17.44 -7.84 -7.40
N GLY A 6 17.17 -6.74 -6.68
CA GLY A 6 17.66 -5.40 -7.05
C GLY A 6 17.14 -4.89 -8.38
N GLY A 7 15.91 -5.27 -8.74
CA GLY A 7 15.28 -4.91 -10.02
C GLY A 7 15.89 -5.63 -11.24
N GLN A 8 16.60 -6.74 -11.03
CA GLN A 8 17.32 -7.46 -12.09
C GLN A 8 17.14 -8.97 -11.96
N THR A 9 15.95 -9.45 -12.29
CA THR A 9 15.66 -10.89 -12.34
C THR A 9 15.95 -11.43 -13.74
N ASN A 10 16.76 -12.49 -13.83
CA ASN A 10 17.13 -13.14 -15.09
C ASN A 10 16.86 -14.66 -15.03
N PRO A 11 16.10 -15.23 -15.98
CA PRO A 11 15.35 -14.53 -17.03
C PRO A 11 14.20 -13.68 -16.46
N PRO A 12 13.69 -12.67 -17.20
CA PRO A 12 12.52 -11.91 -16.77
C PRO A 12 11.32 -12.85 -16.52
N LEU A 13 10.68 -12.71 -15.36
CA LEU A 13 9.54 -13.56 -14.97
C LEU A 13 8.18 -12.97 -15.35
N PHE A 14 8.14 -11.67 -15.63
CA PHE A 14 6.94 -10.96 -16.07
C PHE A 14 7.33 -9.74 -16.93
N ARG A 15 6.40 -9.28 -17.77
CA ARG A 15 6.61 -8.15 -18.68
C ARG A 15 6.00 -6.83 -18.21
N ALA A 16 5.03 -6.89 -17.29
CA ALA A 16 4.32 -5.73 -16.76
C ALA A 16 3.75 -6.04 -15.38
N ALA A 17 3.38 -4.99 -14.64
CA ALA A 17 2.75 -5.10 -13.34
C ALA A 17 1.46 -4.27 -13.31
N ILE A 18 0.45 -4.79 -12.61
CA ILE A 18 -0.72 -4.04 -12.18
C ILE A 18 -0.66 -4.00 -10.65
N THR A 19 -0.71 -2.81 -10.06
CA THR A 19 -0.78 -2.64 -8.62
C THR A 19 -2.11 -2.00 -8.26
N ASN A 20 -2.85 -2.64 -7.36
CA ASN A 20 -4.06 -2.08 -6.80
C ASN A 20 -3.85 -1.84 -5.30
N SER A 21 -4.17 -0.63 -4.82
CA SER A 21 -3.96 -0.19 -3.43
C SER A 21 -2.56 -0.55 -2.92
N ALA A 22 -1.52 -0.06 -3.59
CA ALA A 22 -0.15 -0.51 -3.36
C ALA A 22 0.31 -0.24 -1.92
N PHE A 23 0.50 -1.31 -1.14
CA PHE A 23 0.98 -1.24 0.24
C PHE A 23 2.51 -1.13 0.32
N PHE A 24 3.00 -0.10 1.03
CA PHE A 24 4.43 0.13 1.31
C PHE A 24 4.73 0.08 2.81
N PRO A 25 4.99 -1.11 3.40
CA PRO A 25 5.38 -1.21 4.79
C PRO A 25 6.76 -0.59 5.03
N SER A 26 7.06 -0.29 6.30
CA SER A 26 8.42 -0.03 6.75
C SER A 26 9.34 -1.21 6.42
N GLN A 27 10.43 -0.96 5.71
CA GLN A 27 11.36 -1.99 5.25
C GLN A 27 12.67 -1.95 6.02
N TYR A 28 12.70 -2.75 7.09
CA TYR A 28 13.84 -2.91 7.98
C TYR A 28 14.83 -3.96 7.42
N PRO A 29 16.13 -3.86 7.75
CA PRO A 29 17.05 -4.99 7.66
C PRO A 29 16.49 -6.21 8.40
N GLY A 30 16.61 -7.41 7.83
CA GLY A 30 16.06 -8.64 8.40
C GLY A 30 16.67 -9.03 9.75
N ASP A 31 17.91 -8.62 10.00
CA ASP A 31 18.62 -8.71 11.28
C ASP A 31 18.56 -7.40 12.10
N GLY A 32 17.75 -6.44 11.67
CA GLY A 32 17.57 -5.16 12.32
C GLY A 32 16.81 -5.26 13.64
N ILE A 33 16.76 -4.14 14.37
CA ILE A 33 16.17 -4.08 15.71
C ILE A 33 14.70 -4.48 15.75
N ILE A 34 13.90 -4.08 14.76
CA ILE A 34 12.45 -4.37 14.74
C ILE A 34 12.20 -5.87 14.49
N PRO A 35 12.68 -6.52 13.40
CA PRO A 35 12.50 -7.96 13.22
C PRO A 35 13.10 -8.80 14.34
N THR A 36 14.26 -8.41 14.88
CA THR A 36 14.90 -9.10 16.01
C THR A 36 14.03 -9.04 17.27
N THR A 37 13.43 -7.89 17.56
CA THR A 37 12.53 -7.73 18.72
C THR A 37 11.29 -8.62 18.56
N ILE A 38 10.68 -8.64 17.38
CA ILE A 38 9.53 -9.50 17.07
C ILE A 38 9.91 -10.99 17.20
N TYR A 39 11.06 -11.40 16.66
CA TYR A 39 11.55 -12.78 16.79
C TYR A 39 11.72 -13.17 18.27
N ASN A 40 12.31 -12.30 19.08
CA ASN A 40 12.47 -12.54 20.52
C ASN A 40 11.11 -12.66 21.22
N GLN A 41 10.14 -11.83 20.89
CA GLN A 41 8.76 -11.95 21.41
C GLN A 41 8.12 -13.29 21.02
N VAL A 42 8.29 -13.75 19.79
CA VAL A 42 7.81 -15.06 19.34
C VAL A 42 8.47 -16.19 20.14
N THR A 43 9.80 -16.18 20.29
CA THR A 43 10.50 -17.22 21.05
C THR A 43 10.12 -17.21 22.54
N ASN A 44 9.86 -16.04 23.13
CA ASN A 44 9.37 -15.92 24.49
C ASN A 44 7.95 -16.47 24.64
N GLY A 45 7.01 -16.03 23.79
CA GLY A 45 5.61 -16.45 23.85
C GLY A 45 5.39 -17.94 23.57
N THR A 46 6.35 -18.58 22.91
CA THR A 46 6.32 -20.02 22.59
C THR A 46 7.13 -20.89 23.55
N GLY A 47 7.86 -20.29 24.50
CA GLY A 47 8.77 -21.00 25.40
C GLY A 47 10.09 -21.46 24.76
N CYS A 48 10.39 -21.04 23.53
CA CYS A 48 11.61 -21.39 22.80
C CYS A 48 12.82 -20.48 23.10
N ALA A 49 12.66 -19.41 23.88
CA ALA A 49 13.71 -18.40 24.11
C ALA A 49 15.02 -18.95 24.68
N ASN A 50 14.97 -20.01 25.48
CA ASN A 50 16.15 -20.61 26.11
C ASN A 50 16.67 -21.85 25.36
N ALA A 51 16.12 -22.18 24.19
CA ALA A 51 16.61 -23.29 23.38
C ALA A 51 17.99 -22.95 22.79
N ALA A 52 18.88 -23.96 22.70
CA ALA A 52 20.18 -23.79 22.06
C ALA A 52 20.06 -23.38 20.58
N ASP A 53 19.01 -23.86 19.91
CA ASP A 53 18.59 -23.43 18.58
C ASP A 53 17.12 -23.02 18.66
N THR A 54 16.90 -21.72 18.81
CA THR A 54 15.56 -21.14 18.99
C THR A 54 14.69 -21.35 17.76
N PHE A 55 15.26 -21.32 16.55
CA PHE A 55 14.52 -21.54 15.31
C PHE A 55 14.10 -23.00 15.18
N ARG A 56 15.00 -23.94 15.47
CA ARG A 56 14.66 -25.37 15.45
C ARG A 56 13.58 -25.72 16.48
N CYS A 57 13.61 -25.07 17.65
CA CYS A 57 12.55 -25.19 18.64
C CYS A 57 11.20 -24.75 18.05
N LEU A 58 11.12 -23.57 17.44
CA LEU A 58 9.91 -23.05 16.80
C LEU A 58 9.38 -23.99 15.71
N GLN A 59 10.26 -24.55 14.87
CA GLN A 59 9.88 -25.51 13.83
C GLN A 59 9.29 -26.82 14.38
N GLY A 60 9.61 -27.19 15.62
CA GLY A 60 9.10 -28.38 16.29
C GLY A 60 7.73 -28.19 16.95
N LEU A 61 7.22 -26.96 17.00
CA LEU A 61 5.94 -26.66 17.67
C LEU A 61 4.73 -26.95 16.78
N PRO A 62 3.57 -27.26 17.39
CA PRO A 62 2.31 -27.27 16.67
C PRO A 62 2.00 -25.90 16.06
N ALA A 63 1.44 -25.88 14.84
CA ALA A 63 1.02 -24.63 14.19
C ALA A 63 0.03 -23.81 15.02
N ALA A 64 -0.82 -24.46 15.83
CA ALA A 64 -1.74 -23.78 16.73
C ALA A 64 -1.03 -22.94 17.81
N THR A 65 0.14 -23.38 18.30
CA THR A 65 0.95 -22.62 19.26
C THR A 65 1.51 -21.36 18.62
N LEU A 66 2.04 -21.48 17.40
CA LEU A 66 2.53 -20.32 16.63
C LEU A 66 1.38 -19.36 16.29
N GLY A 67 0.21 -19.88 15.92
CA GLY A 67 -0.99 -19.08 15.61
C GLY A 67 -1.54 -18.30 16.82
N ALA A 68 -1.48 -18.87 18.02
CA ALA A 68 -1.89 -18.19 19.25
C ALA A 68 -0.96 -17.00 19.56
N VAL A 69 0.37 -17.22 19.54
CA VAL A 69 1.36 -16.16 19.76
C VAL A 69 1.29 -15.10 18.66
N ASN A 70 1.10 -15.49 17.40
CA ASN A 70 0.90 -14.55 16.30
C ASN A 70 -0.30 -13.62 16.56
N THR A 71 -1.44 -14.18 16.97
CA THR A 71 -2.65 -13.39 17.28
C THR A 71 -2.39 -12.36 18.38
N GLU A 72 -1.71 -12.77 19.46
CA GLU A 72 -1.35 -11.88 20.56
C GLU A 72 -0.43 -10.74 20.10
N LEU A 73 0.63 -11.05 19.35
CA LEU A 73 1.59 -10.05 18.87
C LEU A 73 0.98 -9.07 17.87
N VAL A 74 0.14 -9.56 16.95
CA VAL A 74 -0.57 -8.70 15.98
C VAL A 74 -1.53 -7.76 16.70
N ASN A 75 -2.31 -8.25 17.67
CA ASN A 75 -3.24 -7.42 18.43
C ASN A 75 -2.54 -6.43 19.38
N SER A 76 -1.30 -6.71 19.78
CA SER A 76 -0.48 -5.80 20.59
C SER A 76 0.23 -4.72 19.78
N GLY A 77 0.28 -4.88 18.45
CA GLY A 77 0.88 -3.92 17.54
C GLY A 77 0.07 -2.63 17.45
N PHE A 78 0.68 -1.57 16.90
CA PHE A 78 -0.02 -0.33 16.63
C PHE A 78 -1.14 -0.57 15.59
N PHE A 79 -2.35 -0.12 15.88
CA PHE A 79 -3.50 -0.33 15.00
C PHE A 79 -3.21 0.18 13.58
N GLY A 80 -3.71 -0.56 12.57
CA GLY A 80 -3.49 -0.24 11.16
C GLY A 80 -2.12 -0.64 10.60
N THR A 81 -1.22 -1.17 11.44
CA THR A 81 0.08 -1.68 11.00
C THR A 81 0.12 -3.20 10.97
N PHE A 82 1.12 -3.76 10.29
CA PHE A 82 1.35 -5.19 10.22
C PHE A 82 2.63 -5.55 10.98
N THR A 83 2.52 -6.43 11.97
CA THR A 83 3.67 -6.89 12.78
C THR A 83 4.71 -7.62 11.93
N PHE A 84 4.26 -8.46 11.00
CA PHE A 84 5.12 -9.22 10.10
C PHE A 84 5.04 -8.65 8.69
N VAL A 85 6.13 -8.07 8.22
CA VAL A 85 6.25 -7.45 6.88
C VAL A 85 7.50 -7.96 6.18
N PRO A 86 7.59 -7.85 4.84
CA PRO A 86 8.83 -8.14 4.12
C PRO A 86 10.00 -7.30 4.65
N VAL A 87 11.16 -7.95 4.79
CA VAL A 87 12.40 -7.33 5.28
C VAL A 87 13.46 -7.29 4.18
N ILE A 88 14.46 -6.45 4.34
CA ILE A 88 15.66 -6.44 3.50
C ILE A 88 16.49 -7.67 3.91
N ASP A 89 16.49 -8.68 3.05
CA ASP A 89 17.18 -9.97 3.26
C ASP A 89 18.52 -10.06 2.51
N GLY A 90 18.86 -9.03 1.72
CA GLY A 90 20.09 -8.99 0.93
C GLY A 90 20.05 -9.86 -0.34
N THR A 91 18.95 -10.56 -0.61
CA THR A 91 18.82 -11.47 -1.77
C THR A 91 17.59 -11.11 -2.59
N LEU A 92 16.37 -11.42 -2.10
CA LEU A 92 15.13 -11.07 -2.77
C LEU A 92 14.88 -9.56 -2.68
N ILE A 93 15.02 -8.98 -1.48
CA ILE A 93 14.98 -7.54 -1.23
C ILE A 93 16.38 -7.11 -0.81
N VAL A 94 17.15 -6.60 -1.78
CA VAL A 94 18.57 -6.27 -1.58
C VAL A 94 18.80 -4.97 -0.82
N GLU A 95 17.84 -4.04 -0.87
CA GLU A 95 17.83 -2.75 -0.18
C GLU A 95 16.40 -2.19 -0.16
N ARG A 96 16.20 -1.00 0.42
CA ARG A 96 14.90 -0.31 0.39
C ARG A 96 14.43 -0.11 -1.07
N PRO A 97 13.21 -0.55 -1.45
CA PRO A 97 12.63 -0.37 -2.77
C PRO A 97 12.67 1.06 -3.30
N THR A 98 12.51 2.06 -2.44
CA THR A 98 12.64 3.47 -2.85
C THR A 98 14.04 3.80 -3.37
N VAL A 99 15.08 3.22 -2.77
CA VAL A 99 16.47 3.38 -3.21
C VAL A 99 16.71 2.63 -4.53
N THR A 100 16.17 1.43 -4.68
CA THR A 100 16.30 0.68 -5.95
C THR A 100 15.55 1.37 -7.10
N LEU A 101 14.36 1.94 -6.84
CA LEU A 101 13.59 2.73 -7.79
C LEU A 101 14.31 4.02 -8.18
N GLN A 102 14.92 4.73 -7.22
CA GLN A 102 15.72 5.93 -7.50
C GLN A 102 16.93 5.65 -8.42
N LYS A 103 17.45 4.41 -8.42
CA LYS A 103 18.51 3.97 -9.34
C LYS A 103 17.98 3.60 -10.74
N GLY A 104 16.67 3.72 -10.98
CA GLY A 104 16.03 3.30 -12.23
C GLY A 104 16.02 1.78 -12.44
N LYS A 105 16.19 0.99 -11.38
CA LYS A 105 16.24 -0.47 -11.48
C LYS A 105 14.88 -1.07 -11.14
N HIS A 106 14.25 -1.76 -12.07
CA HIS A 106 13.00 -2.49 -11.83
C HIS A 106 12.84 -3.63 -12.82
N ASN A 107 12.08 -4.64 -12.42
CA ASN A 107 11.59 -5.71 -13.29
C ASN A 107 10.24 -5.28 -13.92
N GLY A 108 10.04 -5.63 -15.19
CA GLY A 108 8.85 -5.28 -15.96
C GLY A 108 9.00 -3.95 -16.72
N ASN A 109 8.25 -3.85 -17.83
CA ASN A 109 8.37 -2.76 -18.80
C ASN A 109 7.35 -1.64 -18.56
N VAL A 110 6.17 -1.98 -18.05
CA VAL A 110 5.06 -1.02 -17.84
C VAL A 110 4.34 -1.34 -16.53
N LEU A 111 3.89 -0.30 -15.85
CA LEU A 111 3.12 -0.34 -14.62
C LEU A 111 1.76 0.33 -14.84
N LEU A 112 0.68 -0.35 -14.46
CA LEU A 112 -0.63 0.26 -14.25
C LEU A 112 -0.89 0.29 -12.74
N SER A 113 -0.90 1.48 -12.14
CA SER A 113 -1.14 1.65 -10.71
C SER A 113 -2.52 2.23 -10.46
N VAL A 114 -3.24 1.65 -9.52
CA VAL A 114 -4.61 2.00 -9.14
C VAL A 114 -4.70 2.11 -7.63
N THR A 115 -5.48 3.09 -7.21
CA THR A 115 -5.73 3.44 -5.82
C THR A 115 -7.17 3.92 -5.73
N ASN A 116 -7.82 3.68 -4.60
CA ASN A 116 -9.09 4.29 -4.25
C ASN A 116 -8.83 5.68 -3.62
N THR A 117 -9.88 6.48 -3.45
CA THR A 117 -9.75 7.73 -2.70
C THR A 117 -9.84 7.48 -1.20
N PHE A 118 -9.21 8.37 -0.42
CA PHE A 118 -9.25 8.42 1.05
C PHE A 118 -8.74 7.18 1.71
N GLU A 119 -7.76 6.55 1.08
CA GLU A 119 -7.74 5.16 1.36
C GLU A 119 -7.48 4.90 2.89
N GLY A 120 -6.53 5.55 3.58
CA GLY A 120 -6.06 5.14 4.92
C GLY A 120 -7.05 5.23 6.07
N ALA A 121 -8.28 5.69 5.84
CA ALA A 121 -9.34 5.85 6.82
C ALA A 121 -9.57 4.61 7.68
N ILE A 122 -9.55 3.41 7.10
CA ILE A 122 -9.78 2.16 7.85
C ILE A 122 -8.58 1.69 8.67
N PHE A 123 -7.40 2.27 8.43
CA PHE A 123 -6.15 1.93 9.13
C PHE A 123 -5.78 2.96 10.21
N VAL A 124 -6.64 3.94 10.48
CA VAL A 124 -6.47 4.85 11.61
C VAL A 124 -7.56 4.59 12.62
N ASP A 125 -7.18 4.24 13.84
CA ASP A 125 -8.14 4.07 14.93
C ASP A 125 -8.84 5.41 15.18
N SER A 126 -10.17 5.37 15.26
CA SER A 126 -11.01 6.54 15.51
C SER A 126 -11.64 6.49 16.90
N ASN A 127 -11.25 5.53 17.76
CA ASN A 127 -11.82 5.37 19.09
C ASN A 127 -10.75 5.04 20.17
N PRO A 128 -10.19 6.06 20.84
CA PRO A 128 -10.49 7.49 20.71
C PRO A 128 -9.91 8.10 19.42
N GLU A 129 -10.47 9.23 18.98
CA GLU A 129 -9.89 10.00 17.88
C GLU A 129 -8.44 10.39 18.16
N VAL A 130 -7.63 10.45 17.10
CA VAL A 130 -6.23 10.88 17.19
C VAL A 130 -6.16 12.32 17.70
N ALA A 131 -5.54 12.52 18.86
CA ALA A 131 -5.43 13.84 19.49
C ALA A 131 -4.13 14.59 19.15
N ASN A 132 -3.06 13.88 18.75
CA ASN A 132 -1.73 14.45 18.57
C ASN A 132 -0.98 13.78 17.41
N ILE A 133 -0.69 14.56 16.35
CA ILE A 133 0.00 14.06 15.16
C ILE A 133 1.47 13.71 15.42
N THR A 134 2.15 14.43 16.30
CA THR A 134 3.53 14.11 16.65
C THR A 134 3.60 12.73 17.30
N GLN A 135 2.67 12.44 18.23
CA GLN A 135 2.56 11.13 18.87
C GLN A 135 2.15 10.05 17.86
N TYR A 136 1.15 10.32 17.04
CA TYR A 136 0.71 9.38 16.00
C TYR A 136 1.86 9.00 15.04
N ALA A 137 2.65 10.00 14.59
CA ALA A 137 3.82 9.78 13.74
C ALA A 137 4.92 8.96 14.45
N GLN A 138 5.08 9.14 15.77
CA GLN A 138 6.02 8.34 16.57
C GLN A 138 5.59 6.87 16.63
N GLU A 139 4.30 6.61 16.87
CA GLU A 139 3.75 5.25 16.98
C GLU A 139 3.80 4.54 15.62
N LEU A 140 3.48 5.25 14.54
CA LEU A 140 3.55 4.73 13.16
C LEU A 140 5.00 4.50 12.68
N PHE A 141 5.93 5.39 13.05
CA PHE A 141 7.33 5.34 12.63
C PHE A 141 8.28 5.30 13.85
N PRO A 142 8.41 4.16 14.53
CA PRO A 142 9.08 4.05 15.84
C PRO A 142 10.58 4.35 15.82
N LEU A 143 11.22 4.38 14.65
CA LEU A 143 12.64 4.69 14.50
C LEU A 143 12.92 6.17 14.15
N THR A 144 11.88 7.01 14.06
CA THR A 144 12.05 8.45 13.84
C THR A 144 12.50 9.15 15.11
N THR A 145 13.32 10.20 14.96
CA THR A 145 13.72 11.07 16.06
C THR A 145 12.59 12.04 16.45
N PRO A 146 12.59 12.59 17.68
CA PRO A 146 11.62 13.61 18.07
C PRO A 146 11.57 14.81 17.10
N ALA A 147 12.71 15.23 16.56
CA ALA A 147 12.76 16.30 15.57
C ALA A 147 12.05 15.93 14.25
N GLN A 148 12.18 14.68 13.80
CA GLN A 148 11.48 14.19 12.60
C GLN A 148 9.97 14.08 12.84
N GLN A 149 9.54 13.66 14.03
CA GLN A 149 8.11 13.57 14.39
C GLN A 149 7.46 14.96 14.39
N ILE A 150 8.14 15.96 14.95
CA ILE A 150 7.71 17.36 14.90
C ILE A 150 7.67 17.85 13.45
N ALA A 151 8.64 17.47 12.63
CA ALA A 151 8.67 17.85 11.21
C ALA A 151 7.47 17.25 10.44
N VAL A 152 7.09 15.99 10.72
CA VAL A 152 5.88 15.38 10.14
C VAL A 152 4.63 16.16 10.55
N ALA A 153 4.46 16.47 11.84
CA ALA A 153 3.32 17.26 12.31
C ALA A 153 3.28 18.65 11.67
N ALA A 154 4.44 19.31 11.53
CA ALA A 154 4.55 20.61 10.87
C ALA A 154 4.25 20.54 9.38
N GLU A 155 4.62 19.45 8.70
CA GLU A 155 4.31 19.24 7.28
C GLU A 155 2.79 19.13 7.06
N TYR A 156 2.12 18.30 7.86
CA TYR A 156 0.68 18.08 7.72
C TYR A 156 -0.16 19.27 8.20
N ALA A 157 0.37 20.09 9.11
CA ALA A 157 -0.26 21.34 9.52
C ALA A 157 -0.40 22.38 8.40
N LYS A 158 0.42 22.30 7.33
CA LYS A 158 0.29 23.18 6.15
C LYS A 158 -1.04 23.00 5.43
N TYR A 159 -1.64 21.82 5.56
CA TYR A 159 -2.88 21.43 4.88
C TYR A 159 -4.11 21.56 5.80
N ASN A 160 -4.05 22.32 6.90
CA ASN A 160 -5.19 22.50 7.83
C ASN A 160 -6.48 23.02 7.17
N ALA A 161 -6.38 23.68 6.00
CA ALA A 161 -7.54 24.14 5.25
C ALA A 161 -8.34 22.98 4.64
N THR A 162 -7.66 21.90 4.23
CA THR A 162 -8.25 20.71 3.59
C THR A 162 -8.35 19.52 4.56
N LEU A 163 -7.38 19.37 5.46
CA LEU A 163 -7.33 18.37 6.54
C LEU A 163 -7.70 19.03 7.87
N THR A 164 -9.01 19.22 8.09
CA THR A 164 -9.54 20.08 9.17
C THR A 164 -9.47 19.47 10.57
N THR A 165 -9.14 18.19 10.70
CA THR A 165 -9.01 17.49 11.99
C THR A 165 -7.68 16.75 12.08
N THR A 166 -7.22 16.51 13.30
CA THR A 166 -6.09 15.62 13.56
C THR A 166 -6.37 14.20 13.06
N GLN A 167 -7.60 13.72 13.13
CA GLN A 167 -7.98 12.45 12.50
C GLN A 167 -7.73 12.47 10.98
N ALA A 168 -8.15 13.53 10.27
CA ALA A 168 -7.94 13.66 8.83
C ALA A 168 -6.44 13.73 8.47
N GLN A 169 -5.64 14.40 9.30
CA GLN A 169 -4.18 14.41 9.15
C GLN A 169 -3.55 13.03 9.38
N ALA A 170 -3.99 12.30 10.40
CA ALA A 170 -3.53 10.93 10.66
C ALA A 170 -3.88 9.99 9.50
N ILE A 171 -5.09 10.12 8.94
CA ILE A 171 -5.52 9.39 7.74
C ILE A 171 -4.63 9.73 6.55
N ALA A 172 -4.33 11.02 6.33
CA ALA A 172 -3.45 11.44 5.25
C ALA A 172 -1.99 10.97 5.45
N ILE A 173 -1.50 10.89 6.69
CA ILE A 173 -0.18 10.31 7.03
C ILE A 173 -0.14 8.80 6.78
N MET A 174 -1.22 8.10 7.17
CA MET A 174 -1.37 6.68 6.87
C MET A 174 -1.38 6.45 5.35
N GLY A 175 -1.89 7.45 4.62
CA GLY A 175 -1.88 7.53 3.18
C GLY A 175 -3.12 6.89 2.57
N GLU A 176 -2.96 6.33 1.40
CA GLU A 176 -4.00 5.62 0.67
C GLU A 176 -4.06 4.14 1.15
N GLY A 177 -4.81 3.76 2.22
CA GLY A 177 -5.45 2.39 2.39
C GLY A 177 -7.00 2.15 2.70
N ASN A 178 -7.96 2.17 1.75
CA ASN A 178 -9.46 2.04 1.69
C ASN A 178 -9.52 0.87 0.74
N HIS A 179 -9.49 -0.24 1.42
CA HIS A 179 -8.95 -1.40 0.84
C HIS A 179 -10.10 -2.17 0.21
N LEU A 180 -9.85 -2.73 -0.97
CA LEU A 180 -10.70 -3.75 -1.58
C LEU A 180 -12.05 -3.30 -2.14
N GLN A 181 -12.45 -2.02 -2.05
CA GLN A 181 -13.76 -1.58 -2.56
C GLN A 181 -13.88 -1.74 -4.09
N ASP A 182 -12.75 -1.81 -4.78
CA ASP A 182 -12.69 -1.99 -6.21
C ASP A 182 -12.55 -3.47 -6.63
N ILE A 183 -12.29 -4.39 -5.71
CA ILE A 183 -12.17 -5.85 -5.95
C ILE A 183 -13.36 -6.42 -6.74
N PRO A 184 -14.63 -6.11 -6.41
CA PRO A 184 -15.78 -6.61 -7.16
C PRO A 184 -15.80 -6.20 -8.65
N TYR A 185 -15.07 -5.17 -9.05
CA TYR A 185 -14.98 -4.75 -10.45
C TYR A 185 -13.87 -5.49 -11.23
N TYR A 186 -12.93 -6.17 -10.55
CA TYR A 186 -11.98 -7.09 -11.19
C TYR A 186 -12.48 -8.53 -11.18
N PHE A 187 -13.11 -8.94 -10.08
CA PHE A 187 -13.52 -10.31 -9.82
C PHE A 187 -15.02 -10.35 -9.52
N PHE A 188 -15.77 -11.03 -10.38
CA PHE A 188 -17.24 -11.12 -10.31
C PHE A 188 -17.76 -12.04 -9.18
N SER A 189 -16.93 -12.36 -8.18
CA SER A 189 -17.31 -13.23 -7.06
C SER A 189 -18.23 -12.52 -6.05
N GLU A 190 -18.21 -11.19 -6.01
CA GLU A 190 -19.08 -10.37 -5.17
C GLU A 190 -19.77 -9.29 -6.03
N GLY A 191 -20.92 -8.80 -5.56
CA GLY A 191 -21.65 -7.73 -6.26
C GLY A 191 -20.95 -6.37 -6.07
N PRO A 192 -20.79 -5.57 -7.13
CA PRO A 192 -20.18 -4.25 -7.01
C PRO A 192 -21.10 -3.27 -6.25
N ALA A 193 -20.49 -2.35 -5.51
CA ALA A 193 -21.22 -1.29 -4.79
C ALA A 193 -22.02 -0.41 -5.78
N PHE A 194 -21.44 -0.09 -6.93
CA PHE A 194 -22.10 0.61 -8.04
C PHE A 194 -22.35 -0.36 -9.21
N ASN A 195 -23.57 -0.90 -9.26
CA ASN A 195 -23.96 -1.87 -10.28
C ASN A 195 -24.42 -1.18 -11.57
N ASN A 196 -23.46 -0.67 -12.35
CA ASN A 196 -23.70 -0.06 -13.64
C ASN A 196 -22.89 -0.76 -14.75
N SER A 197 -23.58 -1.21 -15.80
CA SER A 197 -22.95 -2.02 -16.86
C SER A 197 -21.84 -1.29 -17.63
N ALA A 198 -21.98 0.01 -17.89
CA ALA A 198 -20.97 0.81 -18.58
C ALA A 198 -19.76 1.06 -17.67
N PHE A 199 -19.99 1.33 -16.38
CA PHE A 199 -18.93 1.48 -15.40
C PHE A 199 -18.10 0.20 -15.26
N ILE A 200 -18.77 -0.93 -15.01
CA ILE A 200 -18.13 -2.25 -14.87
C ILE A 200 -17.34 -2.60 -16.13
N ALA A 201 -17.93 -2.39 -17.32
CA ALA A 201 -17.24 -2.64 -18.59
C ALA A 201 -15.99 -1.76 -18.74
N SER A 202 -16.09 -0.47 -18.41
CA SER A 202 -15.00 0.49 -18.53
C SER A 202 -13.84 0.19 -17.59
N PHE A 203 -14.16 -0.10 -16.32
CA PHE A 203 -13.17 -0.43 -15.30
C PHE A 203 -12.46 -1.72 -15.66
N SER A 204 -13.18 -2.85 -15.73
CA SER A 204 -12.58 -4.18 -15.96
C SER A 204 -11.82 -4.30 -17.29
N SER A 205 -12.33 -3.70 -18.36
CA SER A 205 -11.71 -3.84 -19.69
C SER A 205 -10.39 -3.08 -19.77
N GLY A 206 -10.22 -1.94 -19.08
CA GLY A 206 -8.94 -1.22 -19.07
C GLY A 206 -7.77 -2.06 -18.56
N PHE A 207 -8.01 -2.88 -17.52
CA PHE A 207 -7.00 -3.80 -16.98
C PHE A 207 -6.73 -4.98 -17.91
N LEU A 208 -7.77 -5.53 -18.53
CA LEU A 208 -7.61 -6.62 -19.49
C LEU A 208 -6.85 -6.15 -20.74
N ASP A 209 -7.23 -4.98 -21.27
CA ASP A 209 -6.59 -4.32 -22.40
C ASP A 209 -5.10 -4.05 -22.10
N PHE A 210 -4.80 -3.56 -20.89
CA PHE A 210 -3.42 -3.41 -20.41
C PHE A 210 -2.68 -4.75 -20.31
N ALA A 211 -3.28 -5.79 -19.72
CA ALA A 211 -2.65 -7.09 -19.58
C ALA A 211 -2.31 -7.73 -20.94
N MET A 212 -3.20 -7.55 -21.93
CA MET A 212 -3.03 -8.08 -23.28
C MET A 212 -2.01 -7.28 -24.10
N SER A 213 -2.12 -5.95 -24.08
CA SER A 213 -1.45 -5.05 -25.04
C SER A 213 -0.38 -4.12 -24.43
N LEU A 214 -0.23 -4.10 -23.11
CA LEU A 214 0.57 -3.14 -22.35
C LEU A 214 0.08 -1.68 -22.45
N ASN A 215 -1.15 -1.47 -22.92
CA ASN A 215 -1.75 -0.14 -23.08
C ASN A 215 -3.28 -0.21 -22.80
N PRO A 216 -3.80 0.52 -21.80
CA PRO A 216 -5.24 0.48 -21.48
C PRO A 216 -6.14 1.12 -22.55
N ASN A 217 -5.56 1.79 -23.56
CA ASN A 217 -6.31 2.42 -24.66
C ASN A 217 -6.58 1.47 -25.84
N VAL A 218 -6.12 0.22 -25.77
CA VAL A 218 -6.43 -0.80 -26.80
C VAL A 218 -7.77 -1.44 -26.45
N HIS A 219 -8.85 -0.68 -26.64
CA HIS A 219 -10.19 -1.03 -26.20
C HIS A 219 -10.72 -2.31 -26.88
N THR A 220 -10.77 -3.43 -26.14
CA THR A 220 -11.34 -4.69 -26.66
C THR A 220 -12.82 -4.85 -26.39
N ASN A 221 -13.38 -4.09 -25.44
CA ASN A 221 -14.80 -4.13 -25.10
C ASN A 221 -15.52 -2.85 -25.56
N PRO A 222 -16.40 -2.93 -26.58
CA PRO A 222 -17.09 -1.75 -27.12
C PRO A 222 -18.12 -1.13 -26.17
N LYS A 223 -18.44 -1.79 -25.05
CA LYS A 223 -19.31 -1.24 -23.99
C LYS A 223 -18.55 -0.34 -23.01
N GLY A 224 -17.22 -0.38 -23.02
CA GLY A 224 -16.39 0.53 -22.23
C GLY A 224 -16.50 1.96 -22.77
N ILE A 225 -16.63 2.91 -21.86
CA ILE A 225 -16.68 4.36 -22.14
C ILE A 225 -15.44 5.09 -21.62
N THR A 226 -14.41 4.34 -21.18
CA THR A 226 -13.15 4.91 -20.70
C THR A 226 -12.55 5.82 -21.79
N PRO A 227 -12.36 7.12 -21.54
CA PRO A 227 -11.71 8.00 -22.50
C PRO A 227 -10.23 7.66 -22.59
N ASN A 228 -9.52 8.32 -23.52
CA ASN A 228 -8.09 8.12 -23.66
C ASN A 228 -7.35 8.38 -22.33
N TRP A 229 -6.72 7.34 -21.80
CA TRP A 229 -5.92 7.34 -20.59
C TRP A 229 -4.47 7.66 -20.96
N ALA A 230 -4.10 8.93 -20.82
CA ALA A 230 -2.72 9.37 -21.06
C ALA A 230 -1.76 8.75 -20.04
N GLN A 231 -0.55 8.42 -20.49
CA GLN A 231 0.49 7.90 -19.60
C GLN A 231 0.89 8.95 -18.56
N TRP A 232 1.02 8.50 -17.31
CA TRP A 232 1.56 9.32 -16.23
C TRP A 232 2.96 9.86 -16.57
N SER A 233 3.20 11.14 -16.30
CA SER A 233 4.51 11.76 -16.48
C SER A 233 4.77 12.86 -15.44
N PRO A 234 6.04 13.23 -15.18
CA PRO A 234 6.39 14.27 -14.21
C PRO A 234 5.85 15.68 -14.48
N HIS A 235 5.25 15.92 -15.64
CA HIS A 235 4.64 17.21 -15.99
C HIS A 235 3.14 17.08 -16.26
N GLY A 236 2.69 15.90 -16.71
CA GLY A 236 1.33 15.70 -17.15
C GLY A 236 0.39 15.17 -16.08
N HIS A 237 0.93 14.58 -15.01
CA HIS A 237 0.21 14.13 -13.82
C HIS A 237 -1.24 13.64 -14.05
N THR A 238 -1.46 12.82 -15.08
CA THR A 238 -2.80 12.42 -15.52
C THR A 238 -3.22 11.08 -14.92
N GLU A 239 -4.36 11.07 -14.25
CA GLU A 239 -5.02 9.88 -13.72
C GLU A 239 -6.33 9.63 -14.49
N MET A 240 -6.83 8.39 -14.40
CA MET A 240 -8.19 8.06 -14.81
C MET A 240 -9.05 7.92 -13.56
N LEU A 241 -10.02 8.82 -13.41
CA LEU A 241 -11.02 8.74 -12.35
C LEU A 241 -12.12 7.75 -12.77
N PHE A 242 -12.46 6.85 -11.85
CA PHE A 242 -13.66 6.03 -11.91
C PHE A 242 -14.54 6.35 -10.70
N ASN A 243 -15.65 7.04 -10.92
CA ASN A 243 -16.56 7.46 -9.86
C ASN A 243 -18.05 7.37 -10.29
N GLU A 244 -18.95 7.66 -9.37
CA GLU A 244 -20.39 7.80 -9.58
C GLU A 244 -20.81 9.26 -9.31
N THR A 245 -21.64 9.81 -10.18
CA THR A 245 -22.24 11.15 -9.97
C THR A 245 -23.35 11.09 -8.93
N ILE A 246 -23.73 12.25 -8.37
CA ILE A 246 -24.88 12.35 -7.44
C ILE A 246 -26.19 11.80 -8.05
N ALA A 247 -26.30 11.82 -9.39
CA ALA A 247 -27.46 11.30 -10.11
C ALA A 247 -27.43 9.77 -10.33
N GLY A 248 -26.37 9.08 -9.89
CA GLY A 248 -26.21 7.64 -10.09
C GLY A 248 -25.65 7.23 -11.46
N GLU A 249 -25.05 8.19 -12.19
CA GLU A 249 -24.45 7.95 -13.50
C GLU A 249 -22.92 7.76 -13.39
N PRO A 250 -22.28 6.95 -14.27
CA PRO A 250 -20.82 6.82 -14.31
C PRO A 250 -20.11 8.15 -14.56
N ASP A 251 -19.16 8.50 -13.69
CA ASP A 251 -18.17 9.58 -13.88
C ASP A 251 -16.81 8.95 -14.19
N ILE A 252 -16.50 8.79 -15.47
CA ILE A 252 -15.22 8.23 -15.94
C ILE A 252 -14.52 9.26 -16.81
N ARG A 253 -13.41 9.81 -16.31
CA ARG A 253 -12.71 10.90 -16.99
C ARG A 253 -11.26 11.02 -16.56
N ALA A 254 -10.45 11.60 -17.44
CA ALA A 254 -9.09 11.99 -17.10
C ALA A 254 -9.13 13.15 -16.08
N VAL A 255 -8.30 13.05 -15.05
CA VAL A 255 -8.10 14.08 -14.04
C VAL A 255 -6.61 14.36 -13.86
N GLN A 256 -6.31 15.47 -13.20
CA GLN A 256 -4.97 15.78 -12.75
C GLN A 256 -4.87 15.45 -11.28
N THR A 257 -3.75 14.84 -10.86
CA THR A 257 -3.50 14.65 -9.43
C THR A 257 -3.48 15.99 -8.72
N ASP A 258 -4.09 16.00 -7.54
CA ASP A 258 -4.15 17.18 -6.70
C ASP A 258 -2.75 17.72 -6.37
N ALA A 259 -2.59 19.04 -6.45
CA ALA A 259 -1.29 19.69 -6.26
C ALA A 259 -0.79 19.59 -4.81
N GLU A 260 -1.69 19.60 -3.83
CA GLU A 260 -1.32 19.38 -2.43
C GLU A 260 -0.87 17.94 -2.21
N LEU A 261 -1.48 16.97 -2.88
CA LEU A 261 -1.01 15.57 -2.87
C LEU A 261 0.38 15.42 -3.48
N LEU A 262 0.63 16.01 -4.65
CA LEU A 262 1.96 15.99 -5.27
C LEU A 262 3.03 16.63 -4.39
N ALA A 263 2.70 17.74 -3.71
CA ALA A 263 3.61 18.43 -2.81
C ALA A 263 4.04 17.58 -1.60
N ARG A 264 3.22 16.63 -1.17
CA ARG A 264 3.57 15.67 -0.10
C ARG A 264 4.55 14.57 -0.54
N CYS A 265 4.71 14.38 -1.85
CA CYS A 265 5.60 13.36 -2.42
C CYS A 265 6.95 13.90 -2.92
N ALA A 266 7.17 15.21 -2.82
CA ALA A 266 8.32 15.93 -3.38
C ALA A 266 9.54 16.03 -2.44
#